data_AF-A0A349P8P0-F1
#
_entry.id   AF-A0A349P8P0-F1
#
_cell.length_a   1.000
_cell.length_b   1.000
_cell.length_c   1.000
_cell.angle_alpha   90.00
_cell.angle_beta   90.00
_cell.angle_gamma   90.00
#
_symmetry.space_group_name_H-M   'P 1'
#
loop_
_entity.id
_entity.type
_entity.pdbx_description
1 polymer ?
#
loop_
_entity_poly.entity_id
_entity_poly.type
_entity_poly.pdbx_seq_one_letter_code
_entity_poly.pdbx_strand_id
1 'polypeptide(L)'
;MKKEDPGCYSETELDRGAELTAVSYDRTQSALVTARVATVGGKAVTAEISGVATAKGEDGTVNLWLSSFNFKGRDGEMRKVPGINAVAKLAPRQGAIDTARAIALYVNASRNAYKATAKGDRRKAQINIAFTGKNCLLA
;
A
#
# COMPACT_ATOMS: atom_id res chain seq x y z
N MET A 1 -2.90 -12.52 40.26
CA MET A 1 -2.54 -12.25 38.86
C MET A 1 -3.43 -11.13 38.35
N LYS A 2 -2.84 -10.00 37.95
CA LYS A 2 -3.59 -8.89 37.33
C LYS A 2 -4.26 -9.44 36.07
N LYS A 3 -5.58 -9.25 35.93
CA LYS A 3 -6.27 -9.44 34.65
C LYS A 3 -5.71 -8.39 33.71
N GLU A 4 -4.81 -8.80 32.82
CA GLU A 4 -4.40 -7.97 31.69
C GLU A 4 -5.62 -7.84 30.80
N ASP A 5 -6.26 -6.68 30.85
CA ASP A 5 -7.26 -6.29 29.88
C ASP A 5 -6.57 -6.37 28.51
N PRO A 6 -7.01 -7.22 27.56
CA PRO A 6 -6.37 -7.32 26.25
C PRO A 6 -6.60 -5.98 25.54
N GLY A 7 -5.65 -5.08 25.75
CA GLY A 7 -5.77 -3.64 25.57
C GLY A 7 -6.44 -3.29 24.25
N CYS A 8 -7.49 -2.48 24.31
CA CYS A 8 -7.90 -1.76 23.11
C CYS A 8 -6.73 -0.88 22.64
N TYR A 9 -6.57 -0.75 21.33
CA TYR A 9 -5.64 0.26 20.80
C TYR A 9 -6.06 1.63 21.34
N SER A 10 -5.10 2.43 21.79
CA SER A 10 -5.38 3.84 22.05
C SER A 10 -5.72 4.54 20.73
N GLU A 11 -6.42 5.66 20.79
CA GLU A 11 -6.73 6.46 19.60
C GLU A 11 -5.47 6.85 18.82
N THR A 12 -4.39 7.18 19.54
CA THR A 12 -3.09 7.46 18.93
C THR A 12 -2.55 6.28 18.13
N GLU A 13 -2.66 5.06 18.64
CA GLU A 13 -2.20 3.87 17.93
C GLU A 13 -3.08 3.54 16.73
N LEU A 14 -4.39 3.82 16.80
CA LEU A 14 -5.32 3.64 15.67
C LEU A 14 -5.02 4.58 14.49
N ASP A 15 -4.45 5.76 14.74
CA ASP A 15 -4.07 6.73 13.71
C ASP A 15 -2.64 6.51 13.16
N ARG A 16 -1.81 5.71 13.85
CA ARG A 16 -0.50 5.31 13.29
C ARG A 16 -0.68 4.46 12.05
N GLY A 17 0.24 4.63 11.11
CA GLY A 17 0.16 3.95 9.84
C GLY A 17 1.36 4.18 8.94
N ALA A 18 1.31 3.55 7.77
CA ALA A 18 2.29 3.73 6.72
C ALA A 18 1.84 4.78 5.72
N GLU A 19 2.75 5.66 5.34
CA GLU A 19 2.55 6.64 4.29
C GLU A 19 2.82 6.01 2.92
N LEU A 20 1.94 6.28 1.95
CA LEU A 20 2.09 5.89 0.57
C LEU A 20 2.74 7.01 -0.24
N THR A 21 3.81 6.66 -0.94
CA THR A 21 4.38 7.42 -2.05
C THR A 21 4.15 6.66 -3.34
N ALA A 22 3.76 7.35 -4.41
CA ALA A 22 3.61 6.75 -5.74
C ALA A 22 4.37 7.58 -6.77
N VAL A 23 5.10 6.91 -7.66
CA VAL A 23 5.83 7.54 -8.76
C VAL A 23 5.60 6.73 -10.02
N SER A 24 5.40 7.42 -11.15
CA SER A 24 5.46 6.80 -12.46
C SER A 24 6.62 7.36 -13.26
N TYR A 25 7.35 6.47 -13.92
CA TYR A 25 8.44 6.77 -14.84
C TYR A 25 8.02 6.57 -16.31
N ASP A 26 6.73 6.38 -16.59
CA ASP A 26 6.18 6.38 -17.94
C ASP A 26 5.69 7.77 -18.32
N ARG A 27 5.87 8.14 -19.59
CA ARG A 27 5.48 9.48 -20.07
C ARG A 27 3.97 9.71 -20.16
N THR A 28 3.17 8.65 -20.19
CA THR A 28 1.76 8.67 -20.59
C THR A 28 0.81 8.04 -19.58
N GLN A 29 1.35 7.23 -18.67
CA GLN A 29 0.64 6.72 -17.51
C GLN A 29 1.18 7.41 -16.27
N SER A 30 0.29 7.92 -15.42
CA SER A 30 0.64 8.63 -14.19
C SER A 30 0.15 7.87 -12.96
N ALA A 31 0.75 8.15 -11.81
CA ALA A 31 0.34 7.65 -10.51
C ALA A 31 0.17 8.82 -9.54
N LEU A 32 -0.97 8.90 -8.86
CA LEU A 32 -1.30 9.96 -7.91
C LEU A 32 -1.83 9.36 -6.61
N VAL A 33 -1.26 9.74 -5.46
CA VAL A 33 -1.78 9.33 -4.15
C VAL A 33 -2.98 10.21 -3.79
N THR A 34 -4.13 9.58 -3.54
CA THR A 34 -5.39 10.27 -3.18
C THR A 34 -5.79 10.05 -1.72
N ALA A 35 -5.29 8.98 -1.07
CA ALA A 35 -5.34 8.79 0.37
C ALA A 35 -3.96 8.31 0.87
N ARG A 36 -3.34 9.08 1.77
CA ARG A 36 -1.90 8.98 2.04
C ARG A 36 -1.50 7.97 3.10
N VAL A 37 -2.35 7.66 4.09
CA VAL A 37 -1.95 6.87 5.27
C VAL A 37 -2.82 5.63 5.44
N ALA A 38 -2.20 4.45 5.51
CA ALA A 38 -2.85 3.19 5.86
C ALA A 38 -2.68 2.95 7.35
N THR A 39 -3.75 3.08 8.12
CA THR A 39 -3.67 3.12 9.58
C THR A 39 -4.01 1.79 10.24
N VAL A 40 -3.55 1.59 11.48
CA VAL A 40 -3.93 0.45 12.34
C VAL A 40 -5.45 0.39 12.52
N GLY A 41 -6.11 1.54 12.60
CA GLY A 41 -7.56 1.68 12.67
C GLY A 41 -8.32 1.32 11.39
N GLY A 42 -7.64 0.83 10.35
CA GLY A 42 -8.28 0.27 9.16
C GLY A 42 -8.53 1.25 8.02
N LYS A 43 -8.02 2.49 8.11
CA LYS A 43 -8.00 3.39 6.94
C LYS A 43 -7.01 2.82 5.93
N ALA A 44 -7.39 2.76 4.66
CA ALA A 44 -6.52 2.32 3.57
C ALA A 44 -5.82 3.53 2.93
N VAL A 45 -4.65 3.29 2.34
CA VAL A 45 -4.12 4.21 1.32
C VAL A 45 -4.78 3.95 -0.01
N THR A 46 -4.83 4.99 -0.84
CA THR A 46 -5.31 4.92 -2.22
C THR A 46 -4.37 5.65 -3.14
N ALA A 47 -4.00 5.00 -4.24
CA ALA A 47 -3.41 5.66 -5.38
C ALA A 47 -4.26 5.44 -6.63
N GLU A 48 -4.30 6.45 -7.47
CA GLU A 48 -4.93 6.45 -8.77
C GLU A 48 -3.86 6.31 -9.85
N ILE A 49 -4.06 5.35 -10.75
CA ILE A 49 -3.31 5.21 -11.98
C ILE A 49 -4.19 5.72 -13.11
N SER A 50 -3.64 6.59 -13.95
CA SER A 50 -4.37 7.12 -15.11
C SER A 50 -3.53 7.11 -16.38
N GLY A 51 -4.19 6.92 -17.52
CA GLY A 51 -3.54 6.84 -18.82
C GLY A 51 -3.23 5.41 -19.27
N VAL A 52 -2.72 5.31 -20.48
CA VAL A 52 -2.31 4.06 -21.13
C VAL A 52 -0.82 4.15 -21.37
N ALA A 53 -0.07 3.17 -20.87
CA ALA A 53 1.38 3.22 -20.89
C ALA A 53 1.93 3.15 -22.32
N THR A 54 3.02 3.87 -22.55
CA THR A 54 3.86 3.70 -23.75
C THR A 54 5.03 2.76 -23.50
N ALA A 55 5.31 2.45 -22.23
CA ALA A 55 6.50 1.76 -21.75
C ALA A 55 7.79 2.47 -22.23
N LYS A 56 7.75 3.81 -22.26
CA LYS A 56 8.88 4.68 -22.64
C LYS A 56 9.21 5.62 -21.48
N GLY A 57 10.47 5.66 -21.08
CA GLY A 57 11.00 6.42 -19.94
C GLY A 57 12.29 5.77 -19.41
N GLU A 58 12.83 6.25 -18.28
CA GLU A 58 14.07 5.69 -17.69
C GLU A 58 13.92 4.20 -17.35
N ASP A 59 12.71 3.73 -17.00
CA ASP A 59 12.43 2.31 -16.76
C ASP A 59 11.03 1.83 -17.21
N GLY A 60 10.12 2.75 -17.58
CA GLY A 60 8.74 2.39 -17.96
C GLY A 60 8.00 1.65 -16.83
N THR A 61 8.08 2.18 -15.61
CA THR A 61 7.54 1.56 -14.38
C THR A 61 6.56 2.47 -13.65
N VAL A 62 5.74 1.85 -12.80
CA VAL A 62 5.01 2.52 -11.71
C VAL A 62 5.44 1.88 -10.40
N ASN A 63 5.85 2.71 -9.44
CA ASN A 63 6.34 2.29 -8.14
C ASN A 63 5.46 2.85 -7.03
N LEU A 64 5.06 2.00 -6.09
CA LEU A 64 4.36 2.37 -4.87
C LEU A 64 5.19 1.96 -3.66
N TRP A 65 5.51 2.94 -2.82
CA TRP A 65 6.27 2.74 -1.58
C TRP A 65 5.39 3.01 -0.36
N LEU A 66 5.30 2.03 0.53
CA LEU A 66 4.76 2.17 1.88
C LEU A 66 5.91 2.27 2.87
N SER A 67 5.92 3.32 3.70
CA SER A 67 6.90 3.46 4.77
C SER A 67 6.75 2.36 5.82
N SER A 68 7.84 2.09 6.55
CA SER A 68 7.77 1.30 7.78
C SER A 68 7.27 2.17 8.93
N PHE A 69 6.59 1.55 9.90
CA PHE A 69 6.20 2.22 11.13
C PHE A 69 6.16 1.24 12.29
N ASN A 70 6.16 1.77 13.51
CA ASN A 70 5.98 1.00 14.73
C ASN A 70 4.66 1.38 15.39
N PHE A 71 4.03 0.42 16.05
CA PHE A 71 2.82 0.64 16.85
C PHE A 71 2.81 -0.30 18.06
N LYS A 72 2.07 0.07 19.10
CA LYS A 72 1.85 -0.75 20.28
C LYS A 72 0.67 -1.68 20.04
N GLY A 73 0.90 -2.98 20.13
CA GLY A 73 -0.11 -4.03 20.03
C GLY A 73 -1.12 -3.98 21.19
N ARG A 74 -2.21 -4.73 21.03
CA ARG A 74 -3.23 -4.89 22.08
C ARG A 74 -2.69 -5.57 23.34
N ASP A 75 -1.73 -6.46 23.16
CA ASP A 75 -0.92 -7.10 24.20
C ASP A 75 0.07 -6.15 24.87
N GLY A 76 0.17 -4.90 24.42
CA GLY A 76 1.10 -3.92 24.92
C GLY A 76 2.52 -4.06 24.34
N GLU A 77 2.77 -5.06 23.51
CA GLU A 77 4.07 -5.25 22.87
C GLU A 77 4.28 -4.25 21.73
N MET A 78 5.51 -3.78 21.55
CA MET A 78 5.85 -2.96 20.40
C MET A 78 6.02 -3.83 19.16
N ARG A 79 5.33 -3.45 18.09
CA ARG A 79 5.35 -4.15 16.81
C ARG A 79 5.89 -3.22 15.73
N LYS A 80 6.70 -3.78 14.84
CA LYS A 80 7.23 -3.12 13.66
C LYS A 80 6.55 -3.65 12.41
N VAL A 81 6.09 -2.74 11.57
CA VAL A 81 5.55 -3.05 10.25
C VAL A 81 6.62 -2.70 9.22
N PRO A 82 7.18 -3.70 8.49
CA PRO A 82 8.09 -3.43 7.40
C PRO A 82 7.42 -2.62 6.29
N GLY A 83 8.19 -1.74 5.65
CA GLY A 83 7.75 -1.03 4.45
C GLY A 83 7.63 -1.99 3.25
N ILE A 84 6.94 -1.53 2.22
CA ILE A 84 6.78 -2.26 0.95
C ILE A 84 7.26 -1.37 -0.20
N ASN A 85 7.97 -1.96 -1.14
CA ASN A 85 8.25 -1.37 -2.44
C ASN A 85 7.61 -2.23 -3.53
N ALA A 86 6.43 -1.84 -4.00
CA ALA A 86 5.72 -2.55 -5.06
C ALA A 86 5.98 -1.88 -6.40
N VAL A 87 6.60 -2.62 -7.32
CA VAL A 87 6.99 -2.13 -8.64
C VAL A 87 6.22 -2.89 -9.72
N ALA A 88 5.57 -2.15 -10.62
CA ALA A 88 4.97 -2.70 -11.83
C ALA A 88 5.76 -2.21 -13.04
N LYS A 89 6.37 -3.14 -13.76
CA LYS A 89 6.93 -2.89 -15.09
C LYS A 89 5.79 -2.79 -16.10
N LEU A 90 5.80 -1.74 -16.92
CA LEU A 90 4.72 -1.48 -17.87
C LEU A 90 5.06 -2.09 -19.24
N ALA A 91 4.06 -2.72 -19.86
CA ALA A 91 4.10 -3.08 -21.25
C ALA A 91 3.51 -1.94 -22.13
N PRO A 92 3.95 -1.82 -23.40
CA PRO A 92 3.31 -0.89 -24.33
C PRO A 92 1.80 -1.16 -24.44
N ARG A 93 0.99 -0.10 -24.41
CA ARG A 93 -0.48 -0.14 -24.45
C ARG A 93 -1.14 -0.77 -23.21
N GLN A 94 -0.40 -0.96 -22.11
CA GLN A 94 -0.96 -1.43 -20.86
C GLN A 94 -1.94 -0.39 -20.27
N GLY A 95 -3.14 -0.83 -19.92
CA GLY A 95 -4.14 0.03 -19.31
C GLY A 95 -3.86 0.29 -17.83
N ALA A 96 -4.46 1.35 -17.28
CA ALA A 96 -4.36 1.70 -15.87
C ALA A 96 -4.78 0.54 -14.94
N ILE A 97 -5.88 -0.15 -15.25
CA ILE A 97 -6.36 -1.29 -14.46
C ILE A 97 -5.38 -2.46 -14.43
N ASP A 98 -4.66 -2.72 -15.52
CA ASP A 98 -3.70 -3.82 -15.58
C ASP A 98 -2.47 -3.50 -14.71
N THR A 99 -2.01 -2.24 -14.74
CA THR A 99 -0.97 -1.75 -13.83
C THR A 99 -1.40 -1.83 -12.37
N ALA A 100 -2.60 -1.36 -12.04
CA ALA A 100 -3.12 -1.41 -10.67
C ALA A 100 -3.24 -2.87 -10.17
N ARG A 101 -3.68 -3.80 -11.03
CA ARG A 101 -3.72 -5.24 -10.71
C ARG A 101 -2.33 -5.82 -10.51
N ALA A 102 -1.35 -5.46 -11.33
CA ALA A 102 0.03 -5.92 -11.17
C ALA A 102 0.62 -5.51 -9.82
N ILE A 103 0.40 -4.25 -9.40
CA ILE A 103 0.81 -3.79 -8.06
C ILE A 103 0.04 -4.54 -6.97
N ALA A 104 -1.28 -4.71 -7.11
CA ALA A 104 -2.07 -5.41 -6.10
C ALA A 104 -1.63 -6.88 -5.95
N LEU A 105 -1.30 -7.55 -7.05
CA LEU A 105 -0.74 -8.90 -7.07
C LEU A 105 0.60 -8.94 -6.32
N TYR A 106 1.50 -7.99 -6.58
CA TYR A 106 2.77 -7.88 -5.85
C TYR A 106 2.55 -7.79 -4.34
N VAL A 107 1.70 -6.85 -3.90
CA VAL A 107 1.39 -6.65 -2.48
C VAL A 107 0.77 -7.90 -1.87
N ASN A 108 -0.13 -8.57 -2.58
CA ASN A 108 -0.83 -9.74 -2.07
C ASN A 108 -0.01 -11.03 -2.07
N ALA A 109 1.05 -11.12 -2.88
CA ALA A 109 1.90 -12.31 -3.01
C ALA A 109 2.87 -12.47 -1.82
N SER A 110 3.33 -11.37 -1.22
CA SER A 110 4.22 -11.45 -0.07
C SER A 110 3.46 -11.70 1.24
N ARG A 111 4.08 -12.40 2.19
CA ARG A 111 3.61 -12.51 3.58
C ARG A 111 3.89 -11.21 4.34
N ASN A 112 3.25 -10.12 3.94
CA ASN A 112 3.38 -8.81 4.57
C ASN A 112 2.13 -8.47 5.40
N ALA A 113 2.11 -7.25 5.96
CA ALA A 113 1.04 -6.76 6.83
C ALA A 113 -0.14 -6.11 6.08
N TYR A 114 -0.18 -6.18 4.76
CA TYR A 114 -1.11 -5.43 3.93
C TYR A 114 -1.89 -6.34 2.97
N LYS A 115 -3.02 -5.83 2.51
CA LYS A 115 -3.79 -6.39 1.40
C LYS A 115 -4.18 -5.29 0.44
N ALA A 116 -4.07 -5.60 -0.85
CA ALA A 116 -4.36 -4.66 -1.92
C ALA A 116 -5.56 -5.11 -2.77
N THR A 117 -6.34 -4.14 -3.22
CA THR A 117 -7.39 -4.34 -4.23
C THR A 117 -7.25 -3.30 -5.33
N ALA A 118 -7.63 -3.68 -6.55
CA ALA A 118 -7.60 -2.79 -7.71
C ALA A 118 -8.98 -2.75 -8.37
N LYS A 119 -9.43 -1.56 -8.76
CA LYS A 119 -10.71 -1.34 -9.45
C LYS A 119 -10.61 -0.21 -10.46
N GLY A 120 -11.52 -0.19 -11.43
CA GLY A 120 -11.57 0.83 -12.48
C GLY A 120 -11.41 0.21 -13.86
N ASP A 121 -10.93 1.01 -14.81
CA ASP A 121 -10.91 0.69 -16.23
C ASP A 121 -9.54 0.93 -16.88
N ARG A 122 -9.51 0.78 -18.21
CA ARG A 122 -8.30 0.89 -19.02
C ARG A 122 -7.62 2.26 -18.92
N ARG A 123 -8.35 3.34 -18.69
CA ARG A 123 -7.83 4.71 -18.64
C ARG A 123 -7.64 5.23 -17.22
N LYS A 124 -8.40 4.71 -16.27
CA LYS A 124 -8.39 5.19 -14.89
C LYS A 124 -8.67 4.04 -13.92
N ALA A 125 -7.74 3.78 -13.02
CA ALA A 125 -7.89 2.74 -12.01
C ALA A 125 -7.39 3.20 -10.66
N GLN A 126 -7.95 2.63 -9.60
CA GLN A 126 -7.53 2.86 -8.24
C GLN A 126 -6.94 1.57 -7.68
N ILE A 127 -5.88 1.73 -6.90
CA ILE A 127 -5.38 0.71 -5.99
C ILE A 127 -5.58 1.17 -4.55
N ASN A 128 -6.21 0.31 -3.76
CA ASN A 128 -6.39 0.49 -2.33
C ASN A 128 -5.52 -0.50 -1.60
N ILE A 129 -4.73 -0.05 -0.61
CA ILE A 129 -3.90 -0.92 0.22
C ILE A 129 -4.27 -0.70 1.68
N ALA A 130 -4.76 -1.76 2.32
CA ALA A 130 -5.21 -1.74 3.70
C ALA A 130 -4.25 -2.53 4.60
N PHE A 131 -3.98 -1.99 5.78
CA PHE A 131 -3.29 -2.72 6.84
C PHE A 131 -4.18 -3.83 7.41
N THR A 132 -3.58 -4.97 7.74
CA THR A 132 -4.31 -6.17 8.20
C THR A 132 -3.97 -6.61 9.62
N GLY A 133 -2.96 -6.00 10.25
CA GLY A 133 -2.48 -6.43 11.57
C GLY A 133 -1.72 -7.77 11.60
N LYS A 134 -1.49 -8.39 10.44
CA LYS A 134 -0.80 -9.69 10.33
C LYS A 134 0.68 -9.52 9.97
N ASN A 135 1.48 -10.55 10.20
CA ASN A 135 2.90 -10.61 9.82
C ASN A 135 3.73 -9.37 10.24
N CYS A 136 3.35 -8.76 11.37
CA CYS A 136 4.13 -7.71 12.00
C CYS A 136 5.29 -8.35 12.75
N LEU A 137 6.43 -7.67 12.80
CA LEU A 137 7.60 -8.11 13.55
C LEU A 137 7.50 -7.60 14.99
N LEU A 138 8.08 -8.33 15.94
CA LEU A 138 8.38 -7.75 17.25
C LEU A 138 9.49 -6.70 17.07
N ALA A 139 9.29 -5.53 17.65
CA ALA A 139 10.20 -4.40 17.53
C ALA A 139 11.33 -4.46 18.56
#